data_AF-V9TH59-F1
#
_entry.id   AF-V9TH59-F1
#
_cell.length_a   1.000
_cell.length_b   1.000
_cell.length_c   1.000
_cell.angle_alpha   90.00
_cell.angle_beta   90.00
_cell.angle_gamma   90.00
#
_symmetry.space_group_name_H-M   'P 1'
#
loop_
_entity.id
_entity.type
_entity.pdbx_description
1 polymer ?
#
loop_
_entity_poly.entity_id
_entity_poly.type
_entity_poly.pdbx_seq_one_letter_code
_entity_poly.pdbx_strand_id
1 'polypeptide(L)'
;ATATSTAVAFSGATAALPKPRTLPRHQLPTSRRALTAPIRCSAVSPSPAPSPAPPATALRPWGPSEPRKGADILVGALERCGISDVFAYPGGASMEIHQALTRSPLITNHLFRHEQGEAFAASGYARASGRVGVCVATSGPGATNLVSALADALLDSIPMVAITGQVPRRMIGTDAFQETPIVEVTRSITKHNYLVLDVEDIPRVIQEAFFLASSGRPGPVLVDIPKDI
;
A
#
# COMPACT_ATOMS: atom_id res chain seq x y z
N ALA A 1 52.38 -0.15 -33.23
CA ALA A 1 52.17 0.44 -31.91
C ALA A 1 51.34 -0.54 -31.09
N THR A 2 52.03 -1.38 -30.35
CA THR A 2 51.53 -2.54 -29.60
C THR A 2 51.12 -2.09 -28.20
N ALA A 3 49.92 -2.46 -27.77
CA ALA A 3 49.36 -2.09 -26.47
C ALA A 3 50.00 -2.90 -25.34
N THR A 4 50.67 -2.22 -24.40
CA THR A 4 51.23 -2.80 -23.18
C THR A 4 50.26 -2.57 -22.02
N SER A 5 49.70 -3.65 -21.51
CA SER A 5 48.85 -3.69 -20.31
C SER A 5 49.72 -3.55 -19.05
N THR A 6 49.61 -2.44 -18.33
CA THR A 6 50.31 -2.24 -17.06
C THR A 6 49.48 -2.81 -15.91
N ALA A 7 49.83 -4.00 -15.45
CA ALA A 7 49.32 -4.58 -14.21
C ALA A 7 50.00 -3.91 -13.01
N VAL A 8 49.21 -3.38 -12.08
CA VAL A 8 49.71 -2.80 -10.82
C VAL A 8 49.93 -3.95 -9.83
N ALA A 9 51.21 -4.19 -9.48
CA ALA A 9 51.60 -5.15 -8.46
C ALA A 9 51.45 -4.53 -7.06
N PHE A 10 50.60 -5.13 -6.22
CA PHE A 10 50.57 -4.83 -4.79
C PHE A 10 51.69 -5.61 -4.07
N SER A 11 52.67 -4.87 -3.54
CA SER A 11 53.73 -5.39 -2.69
C SER A 11 53.16 -5.85 -1.34
N GLY A 12 53.39 -7.12 -1.00
CA GLY A 12 52.97 -7.71 0.27
C GLY A 12 53.77 -7.19 1.45
N ALA A 13 53.05 -6.64 2.44
CA ALA A 13 53.54 -6.47 3.80
C ALA A 13 52.75 -7.43 4.71
N THR A 14 53.36 -8.55 5.08
CA THR A 14 52.80 -9.50 6.05
C THR A 14 52.90 -8.93 7.45
N ALA A 15 51.86 -8.24 7.91
CA ALA A 15 51.67 -7.93 9.33
C ALA A 15 51.15 -9.19 10.04
N ALA A 16 51.88 -9.68 11.05
CA ALA A 16 51.47 -10.82 11.85
C ALA A 16 50.16 -10.52 12.62
N LEU A 17 49.12 -11.32 12.39
CA LEU A 17 47.86 -11.24 13.11
C LEU A 17 48.07 -11.56 14.62
N PRO A 18 47.53 -10.75 15.54
CA PRO A 18 47.59 -11.06 16.96
C PRO A 18 46.76 -12.31 17.30
N LYS A 19 47.30 -13.20 18.14
CA LYS A 19 46.62 -14.43 18.59
C LYS A 19 45.27 -14.10 19.25
N PRO A 20 44.20 -14.87 18.99
CA PRO A 20 42.90 -14.63 19.59
C PRO A 20 42.96 -14.88 21.12
N ARG A 21 42.51 -13.89 21.89
CA ARG A 21 42.27 -14.03 23.34
C ARG A 21 41.11 -14.99 23.56
N THR A 22 41.36 -16.09 24.26
CA THR A 22 40.32 -17.01 24.74
C THR A 22 39.52 -16.34 25.85
N LEU A 23 38.26 -16.02 25.58
CA LEU A 23 37.30 -15.60 26.60
C LEU A 23 36.82 -16.84 27.39
N PRO A 24 36.65 -16.77 28.71
CA PRO A 24 36.10 -17.88 29.49
C PRO A 24 34.66 -18.16 29.05
N ARG A 25 34.35 -19.42 28.76
CA ARG A 25 32.99 -19.88 28.44
C ARG A 25 32.10 -19.68 29.66
N HIS A 26 31.13 -18.77 29.58
CA HIS A 26 30.00 -18.74 30.51
C HIS A 26 29.23 -20.05 30.39
N GLN A 27 29.21 -20.84 31.45
CA GLN A 27 28.36 -22.03 31.56
C GLN A 27 26.91 -21.55 31.66
N LEU A 28 26.10 -21.90 30.65
CA LEU A 28 24.65 -21.70 30.69
C LEU A 28 24.04 -22.66 31.73
N PRO A 29 23.14 -22.19 32.61
CA PRO A 29 22.48 -23.04 33.58
C PRO A 29 21.62 -24.11 32.90
N THR A 30 21.88 -25.38 33.25
CA THR A 30 21.28 -26.59 32.70
C THR A 30 19.93 -26.96 33.35
N SER A 31 19.08 -25.99 33.69
CA SER A 31 17.75 -26.31 34.23
C SER A 31 16.71 -26.35 33.09
N ARG A 32 16.49 -27.55 32.54
CA ARG A 32 15.31 -27.85 31.73
C ARG A 32 14.08 -27.86 32.65
N ARG A 33 13.39 -26.72 32.78
CA ARG A 33 12.00 -26.74 33.22
C ARG A 33 11.13 -27.07 32.02
N ALA A 34 10.62 -28.30 31.98
CA ALA A 34 9.61 -28.70 31.01
C ALA A 34 8.35 -27.86 31.26
N LEU A 35 8.00 -26.97 30.33
CA LEU A 35 6.70 -26.30 30.29
C LEU A 35 5.68 -27.31 29.76
N THR A 36 5.10 -28.11 30.65
CA THR A 36 4.04 -29.09 30.35
C THR A 36 2.62 -28.51 30.45
N ALA A 37 2.45 -27.21 30.18
CA ALA A 37 1.11 -26.64 30.06
C ALA A 37 0.68 -26.70 28.58
N PRO A 38 -0.40 -27.43 28.23
CA PRO A 38 -0.96 -27.34 26.89
C PRO A 38 -1.52 -25.92 26.69
N ILE A 39 -1.02 -25.22 25.66
CA ILE A 39 -1.62 -23.98 25.20
C ILE A 39 -3.02 -24.33 24.72
N ARG A 40 -4.05 -24.01 25.51
CA ARG A 40 -5.43 -24.06 25.05
C ARG A 40 -5.64 -22.88 24.12
N CYS A 41 -5.61 -23.14 22.82
CA CYS A 41 -6.24 -22.23 21.86
C CYS A 41 -7.73 -22.20 22.18
N SER A 42 -8.20 -21.15 22.85
CA SER A 42 -9.63 -20.88 22.92
C SER A 42 -10.12 -20.68 21.49
N ALA A 43 -11.00 -21.56 21.04
CA ALA A 43 -11.70 -21.39 19.77
C ALA A 43 -12.41 -20.03 19.81
N VAL A 44 -11.99 -19.11 18.94
CA VAL A 44 -12.68 -17.84 18.73
C VAL A 44 -14.04 -18.18 18.15
N SER A 45 -15.10 -17.91 18.90
CA SER A 45 -16.47 -18.01 18.40
C SER A 45 -16.61 -17.16 17.14
N PRO A 46 -17.28 -17.64 16.08
CA PRO A 46 -17.51 -16.82 14.89
C PRO A 46 -18.26 -15.56 15.29
N SER A 47 -17.68 -14.40 14.97
CA SER A 47 -18.32 -13.11 15.15
C SER A 47 -19.63 -13.09 14.35
N PRO A 48 -20.75 -12.59 14.90
CA PRO A 48 -21.98 -12.48 14.14
C PRO A 48 -21.76 -11.63 12.88
N ALA A 49 -22.46 -11.99 11.80
CA ALA A 49 -22.41 -11.27 10.53
C ALA A 49 -22.63 -9.76 10.76
N PRO A 50 -21.91 -8.88 10.04
CA PRO A 50 -22.05 -7.45 10.21
C PRO A 50 -23.51 -7.04 9.97
N SER A 51 -24.08 -6.31 10.94
CA SER A 51 -25.40 -5.69 10.81
C SER A 51 -25.43 -4.86 9.52
N PRO A 52 -26.53 -4.86 8.75
CA PRO A 52 -26.65 -3.97 7.60
C PRO A 52 -26.41 -2.54 8.07
N ALA A 53 -25.49 -1.85 7.39
CA ALA A 53 -25.22 -0.45 7.65
C ALA A 53 -26.54 0.33 7.57
N PRO A 54 -26.79 1.30 8.48
CA PRO A 54 -27.96 2.16 8.37
C PRO A 54 -27.99 2.82 6.99
N PRO A 55 -29.16 3.12 6.40
CA PRO A 55 -29.23 3.81 5.13
C PRO A 55 -28.64 5.20 5.31
N ALA A 56 -27.37 5.34 4.92
CA ALA A 56 -26.67 6.59 4.89
C ALA A 56 -27.34 7.46 3.81
N THR A 57 -28.38 8.19 4.20
CA THR A 57 -28.82 9.34 3.42
C THR A 57 -27.84 10.47 3.74
N ALA A 58 -26.57 10.27 3.38
CA ALA A 58 -25.60 11.34 3.39
C ALA A 58 -26.09 12.37 2.38
N LEU A 59 -26.44 13.55 2.88
CA LEU A 59 -26.69 14.71 2.05
C LEU A 59 -25.46 14.88 1.15
N ARG A 60 -25.60 14.57 -0.14
CA ARG A 60 -24.55 14.87 -1.09
C ARG A 60 -24.33 16.39 -1.04
N PRO A 61 -23.10 16.89 -0.87
CA PRO A 61 -22.86 18.33 -0.86
C PRO A 61 -23.22 18.99 -2.19
N TRP A 62 -23.22 18.20 -3.28
CA TRP A 62 -23.29 18.71 -4.65
C TRP A 62 -24.51 18.20 -5.42
N GLY A 63 -25.06 19.07 -6.27
CA GLY A 63 -26.15 18.73 -7.19
C GLY A 63 -25.73 17.76 -8.31
N PRO A 64 -26.69 17.16 -9.06
CA PRO A 64 -26.39 16.21 -10.13
C PRO A 64 -25.52 16.78 -11.26
N SER A 65 -25.66 18.07 -11.57
CA SER A 65 -24.98 18.77 -12.66
C SER A 65 -23.85 19.69 -12.18
N GLU A 66 -23.54 19.68 -10.89
CA GLU A 66 -22.55 20.59 -10.31
C GLU A 66 -21.12 20.06 -10.51
N PRO A 67 -20.23 20.83 -11.17
CA PRO A 67 -18.83 20.45 -11.35
C PRO A 67 -18.11 20.34 -10.01
N ARG A 68 -17.18 19.40 -9.90
CA ARG A 68 -16.34 19.20 -8.71
C ARG A 68 -14.97 18.65 -9.11
N LYS A 69 -14.01 18.66 -8.19
CA LYS A 69 -12.65 18.16 -8.45
C LYS A 69 -12.65 16.64 -8.68
N GLY A 70 -11.68 16.14 -9.45
CA GLY A 70 -11.46 14.70 -9.62
C GLY A 70 -11.32 13.95 -8.29
N ALA A 71 -10.65 14.56 -7.31
CA ALA A 71 -10.55 14.02 -5.95
C ALA A 71 -11.92 13.81 -5.25
N ASP A 72 -12.88 14.72 -5.43
CA ASP A 72 -14.23 14.56 -4.87
C ASP A 72 -15.02 13.47 -5.62
N ILE A 73 -14.78 13.32 -6.93
CA ILE A 73 -15.36 12.24 -7.75
C ILE A 73 -14.81 10.88 -7.28
N LEU A 74 -13.50 10.79 -7.05
CA LEU A 74 -12.81 9.61 -6.53
C LEU A 74 -13.39 9.18 -5.18
N VAL A 75 -13.46 10.09 -4.20
CA VAL A 75 -14.01 9.78 -2.88
C VAL A 75 -15.49 9.39 -2.98
N GLY A 76 -16.28 10.09 -3.79
CA GLY A 76 -17.67 9.71 -4.04
C GLY A 76 -17.82 8.35 -4.76
N ALA A 77 -16.83 7.92 -5.55
CA ALA A 77 -16.80 6.59 -6.14
C ALA A 77 -16.50 5.52 -5.08
N LEU A 78 -15.57 5.78 -4.15
CA LEU A 78 -15.31 4.90 -3.01
C LEU A 78 -16.56 4.73 -2.12
N GLU A 79 -17.27 5.82 -1.83
CA GLU A 79 -18.55 5.78 -1.11
C GLU A 79 -19.57 4.89 -1.83
N ARG A 80 -19.68 5.00 -3.16
CA ARG A 80 -20.58 4.17 -3.97
C ARG A 80 -20.17 2.70 -4.01
N CYS A 81 -18.88 2.40 -3.86
CA CYS A 81 -18.37 1.04 -3.65
C CYS A 81 -18.61 0.53 -2.21
N GLY A 82 -19.25 1.33 -1.34
CA GLY A 82 -19.58 0.96 0.02
C GLY A 82 -18.37 0.97 0.96
N ILE A 83 -17.34 1.77 0.66
CA ILE A 83 -16.18 1.94 1.53
C ILE A 83 -16.54 2.81 2.74
N SER A 84 -16.15 2.34 3.93
CA SER A 84 -16.29 3.05 5.20
C SER A 84 -14.96 3.38 5.87
N ASP A 85 -13.90 2.66 5.50
CA ASP A 85 -12.59 2.74 6.13
C ASP A 85 -11.53 2.83 5.03
N VAL A 86 -10.68 3.85 5.12
CA VAL A 86 -9.48 3.96 4.29
C VAL A 86 -8.27 4.10 5.20
N PHE A 87 -7.16 3.57 4.75
CA PHE A 87 -5.87 3.70 5.41
C PHE A 87 -5.08 4.67 4.53
N ALA A 88 -4.84 5.91 4.94
CA ALA A 88 -4.26 6.91 4.04
C ALA A 88 -3.20 7.80 4.70
N TYR A 89 -2.01 7.88 4.10
CA TYR A 89 -0.91 8.73 4.50
C TYR A 89 -0.75 9.90 3.50
N PRO A 90 -0.79 11.16 3.99
CA PRO A 90 -0.80 12.33 3.10
C PRO A 90 0.56 12.66 2.52
N GLY A 91 0.55 13.24 1.31
CA GLY A 91 1.72 13.88 0.70
C GLY A 91 1.35 14.83 -0.43
N GLY A 92 2.34 15.46 -1.05
CA GLY A 92 2.12 16.59 -1.97
C GLY A 92 1.31 16.25 -3.23
N ALA A 93 1.40 15.00 -3.72
CA ALA A 93 0.67 14.53 -4.89
C ALA A 93 -0.73 13.99 -4.56
N SER A 94 -0.94 13.46 -3.34
CA SER A 94 -2.24 12.97 -2.87
C SER A 94 -3.04 13.99 -2.06
N MET A 95 -2.52 15.21 -1.87
CA MET A 95 -3.14 16.22 -1.00
C MET A 95 -4.61 16.51 -1.34
N GLU A 96 -4.97 16.60 -2.62
CA GLU A 96 -6.36 16.84 -3.02
C GLU A 96 -7.28 15.67 -2.65
N ILE A 97 -6.79 14.43 -2.74
CA ILE A 97 -7.52 13.22 -2.29
C ILE A 97 -7.76 13.30 -0.77
N HIS A 98 -6.73 13.65 0.00
CA HIS A 98 -6.87 13.83 1.44
C HIS A 98 -7.84 14.93 1.82
N GLN A 99 -7.85 16.05 1.08
CA GLN A 99 -8.85 17.10 1.27
C GLN A 99 -10.26 16.62 0.94
N ALA A 100 -10.45 15.77 -0.07
CA ALA A 100 -11.76 15.19 -0.38
C ALA A 100 -12.22 14.21 0.71
N LEU A 101 -11.30 13.42 1.30
CA LEU A 101 -11.60 12.52 2.40
C LEU A 101 -12.14 13.27 3.64
N THR A 102 -11.63 14.46 3.96
CA THR A 102 -12.15 15.25 5.10
C THR A 102 -13.59 15.75 4.90
N ARG A 103 -14.07 15.81 3.65
CA ARG A 103 -15.46 16.17 3.31
C ARG A 103 -16.40 14.98 3.30
N SER A 104 -15.89 13.75 3.31
CA SER A 104 -16.74 12.56 3.36
C SER A 104 -17.26 12.32 4.78
N PRO A 105 -18.58 12.24 4.99
CA PRO A 105 -19.14 11.83 6.28
C PRO A 105 -19.19 10.30 6.44
N LEU A 106 -18.86 9.54 5.39
CA LEU A 106 -19.02 8.08 5.34
C LEU A 106 -17.70 7.33 5.49
N ILE A 107 -16.60 7.95 5.09
CA ILE A 107 -15.28 7.33 5.09
C ILE A 107 -14.47 7.85 6.27
N THR A 108 -14.04 6.93 7.13
CA THR A 108 -13.06 7.19 8.18
C THR A 108 -11.65 6.94 7.65
N ASN A 109 -10.76 7.93 7.78
CA ASN A 109 -9.34 7.77 7.48
C ASN A 109 -8.56 7.32 8.72
N HIS A 110 -7.87 6.18 8.61
CA HIS A 110 -6.93 5.66 9.60
C HIS A 110 -5.50 6.04 9.20
N LEU A 111 -4.94 7.06 9.85
CA LEU A 111 -3.58 7.51 9.60
C LEU A 111 -2.54 6.65 10.33
N PHE A 112 -1.62 6.06 9.56
CA PHE A 112 -0.48 5.31 10.09
C PHE A 112 0.77 6.17 10.16
N ARG A 113 1.88 5.62 10.67
CA ARG A 113 3.18 6.30 10.75
C ARG A 113 4.14 5.95 9.61
N HIS A 114 3.72 5.03 8.73
CA HIS A 114 4.45 4.60 7.55
C HIS A 114 3.47 3.92 6.57
N GLU A 115 3.61 4.16 5.27
CA GLU A 115 2.69 3.64 4.23
C GLU A 115 2.72 2.10 4.15
N GLN A 116 3.85 1.49 4.46
CA GLN A 116 3.91 0.03 4.60
C GLN A 116 2.96 -0.49 5.71
N GLY A 117 2.92 0.20 6.86
CA GLY A 117 2.03 -0.16 7.96
C GLY A 117 0.55 0.06 7.62
N GLU A 118 0.27 1.14 6.89
CA GLU A 118 -1.05 1.43 6.32
C GLU A 118 -1.53 0.33 5.38
N ALA A 119 -0.69 -0.08 4.42
CA ALA A 119 -1.06 -1.09 3.44
C ALA A 119 -1.24 -2.48 4.07
N PHE A 120 -0.41 -2.84 5.06
CA PHE A 120 -0.64 -4.06 5.83
C PHE A 120 -1.90 -3.98 6.70
N ALA A 121 -2.27 -2.81 7.22
CA ALA A 121 -3.54 -2.63 7.91
C ALA A 121 -4.73 -2.80 6.97
N ALA A 122 -4.65 -2.30 5.74
CA ALA A 122 -5.66 -2.54 4.70
C ALA A 122 -5.78 -4.04 4.35
N SER A 123 -4.65 -4.74 4.20
CA SER A 123 -4.62 -6.20 3.99
C SER A 123 -5.23 -6.95 5.18
N GLY A 124 -4.88 -6.58 6.42
CA GLY A 124 -5.43 -7.16 7.64
C GLY A 124 -6.94 -6.92 7.79
N TYR A 125 -7.41 -5.72 7.45
CA TYR A 125 -8.82 -5.38 7.40
C TYR A 125 -9.56 -6.26 6.40
N ALA A 126 -9.02 -6.44 5.19
CA ALA A 126 -9.63 -7.28 4.16
C ALA A 126 -9.73 -8.74 4.61
N ARG A 127 -8.66 -9.29 5.21
CA ARG A 127 -8.63 -10.65 5.76
C ARG A 127 -9.66 -10.87 6.86
N ALA A 128 -9.80 -9.91 7.78
CA ALA A 128 -10.69 -10.05 8.94
C ALA A 128 -12.17 -9.81 8.60
N SER A 129 -12.46 -8.97 7.61
CA SER A 129 -13.83 -8.54 7.28
C SER A 129 -14.43 -9.22 6.06
N GLY A 130 -13.60 -9.78 5.17
CA GLY A 130 -14.03 -10.24 3.84
C GLY A 130 -14.37 -9.10 2.86
N ARG A 131 -14.13 -7.84 3.24
CA ARG A 131 -14.32 -6.65 2.38
C ARG A 131 -13.02 -6.31 1.65
N VAL A 132 -13.10 -5.45 0.64
CA VAL A 132 -11.91 -4.91 -0.03
C VAL A 132 -11.21 -3.91 0.89
N GLY A 133 -9.92 -4.11 1.16
CA GLY A 133 -9.09 -3.15 1.88
C GLY A 133 -8.66 -2.01 0.96
N VAL A 134 -8.66 -0.76 1.45
CA VAL A 134 -8.28 0.42 0.65
C VAL A 134 -7.14 1.18 1.32
N CYS A 135 -6.00 1.29 0.65
CA CYS A 135 -4.88 2.13 1.08
C CYS A 135 -4.63 3.29 0.11
N VAL A 136 -4.12 4.42 0.61
CA VAL A 136 -3.88 5.64 -0.19
C VAL A 136 -2.55 6.28 0.19
N ALA A 137 -1.62 6.32 -0.77
CA ALA A 137 -0.33 6.98 -0.60
C ALA A 137 -0.12 8.15 -1.57
N THR A 138 0.86 8.99 -1.27
CA THR A 138 1.38 9.99 -2.24
C THR A 138 2.27 9.33 -3.30
N SER A 139 2.72 10.11 -4.28
CA SER A 139 3.66 9.69 -5.32
C SER A 139 5.03 9.30 -4.76
N GLY A 140 5.90 8.80 -5.65
CA GLY A 140 7.32 8.63 -5.34
C GLY A 140 7.55 7.70 -4.14
N PRO A 141 8.09 8.21 -3.02
CA PRO A 141 8.40 7.40 -1.84
C PRO A 141 7.15 6.74 -1.22
N GLY A 142 6.01 7.44 -1.18
CA GLY A 142 4.79 6.92 -0.58
C GLY A 142 4.29 5.69 -1.33
N ALA A 143 4.23 5.79 -2.66
CA ALA A 143 3.86 4.72 -3.55
C ALA A 143 4.82 3.50 -3.44
N THR A 144 6.14 3.73 -3.41
CA THR A 144 7.11 2.63 -3.28
C THR A 144 7.04 1.93 -1.93
N ASN A 145 6.62 2.61 -0.87
CA ASN A 145 6.46 2.01 0.45
C ASN A 145 5.29 1.00 0.52
N LEU A 146 4.38 1.00 -0.47
CA LEU A 146 3.30 0.03 -0.60
C LEU A 146 3.74 -1.31 -1.19
N VAL A 147 4.90 -1.37 -1.87
CA VAL A 147 5.33 -2.50 -2.72
C VAL A 147 5.29 -3.84 -2.00
N SER A 148 5.80 -3.92 -0.77
CA SER A 148 5.82 -5.17 -0.01
C SER A 148 4.41 -5.68 0.32
N ALA A 149 3.49 -4.78 0.65
CA ALA A 149 2.11 -5.14 0.98
C ALA A 149 1.30 -5.52 -0.27
N LEU A 150 1.59 -4.92 -1.42
CA LEU A 150 1.01 -5.34 -2.72
C LEU A 150 1.46 -6.77 -3.08
N ALA A 151 2.76 -7.06 -2.98
CA ALA A 151 3.27 -8.39 -3.23
C ALA A 151 2.67 -9.43 -2.26
N ASP A 152 2.58 -9.10 -0.96
CA ASP A 152 1.93 -9.95 0.05
C ASP A 152 0.46 -10.23 -0.31
N ALA A 153 -0.31 -9.19 -0.59
CA ALA A 153 -1.72 -9.31 -0.95
C ALA A 153 -1.92 -10.13 -2.24
N LEU A 154 -1.03 -10.03 -3.23
CA LEU A 154 -1.13 -10.83 -4.45
C LEU A 154 -0.90 -12.31 -4.17
N LEU A 155 0.15 -12.64 -3.42
CA LEU A 155 0.52 -14.02 -3.12
C LEU A 155 -0.57 -14.69 -2.27
N ASP A 156 -1.11 -13.97 -1.30
CA ASP A 156 -2.17 -14.46 -0.41
C ASP A 156 -3.59 -14.26 -0.95
N SER A 157 -3.73 -13.71 -2.16
CA SER A 157 -5.02 -13.49 -2.83
C SER A 157 -5.99 -12.62 -2.02
N ILE A 158 -5.48 -11.51 -1.48
CA ILE A 158 -6.23 -10.58 -0.62
C ILE A 158 -6.85 -9.48 -1.48
N PRO A 159 -8.18 -9.23 -1.38
CA PRO A 159 -8.84 -8.16 -2.11
C PRO A 159 -8.42 -6.80 -1.56
N MET A 160 -7.65 -6.05 -2.35
CA MET A 160 -7.14 -4.75 -1.95
C MET A 160 -7.17 -3.78 -3.13
N VAL A 161 -7.47 -2.51 -2.88
CA VAL A 161 -7.32 -1.42 -3.85
C VAL A 161 -6.36 -0.40 -3.26
N ALA A 162 -5.23 -0.20 -3.92
CA ALA A 162 -4.23 0.81 -3.55
C ALA A 162 -4.36 2.02 -4.48
N ILE A 163 -4.49 3.21 -3.90
CA ILE A 163 -4.57 4.45 -4.67
C ILE A 163 -3.29 5.24 -4.42
N THR A 164 -2.64 5.68 -5.49
CA THR A 164 -1.44 6.51 -5.39
C THR A 164 -1.68 7.85 -6.07
N GLY A 165 -1.30 8.94 -5.39
CA GLY A 165 -1.13 10.21 -6.08
C GLY A 165 0.08 10.13 -7.01
N GLN A 166 0.07 10.87 -8.11
CA GLN A 166 1.18 10.96 -9.06
C GLN A 166 1.49 12.42 -9.40
N VAL A 167 2.69 12.67 -9.93
CA VAL A 167 3.03 13.96 -10.53
C VAL A 167 2.02 14.35 -11.63
N PRO A 168 1.84 15.64 -11.96
CA PRO A 168 0.96 16.04 -13.05
C PRO A 168 1.32 15.33 -14.36
N ARG A 169 0.34 14.97 -15.18
CA ARG A 169 0.53 14.18 -16.42
C ARG A 169 1.66 14.68 -17.30
N ARG A 170 1.76 16.00 -17.49
CA ARG A 170 2.81 16.65 -18.31
C ARG A 170 4.24 16.45 -17.81
N MET A 171 4.40 16.02 -16.55
CA MET A 171 5.68 15.78 -15.90
C MET A 171 6.02 14.29 -15.83
N ILE A 172 5.12 13.39 -16.22
CA ILE A 172 5.41 11.95 -16.23
C ILE A 172 6.47 11.66 -17.29
N GLY A 173 7.51 10.92 -16.91
CA GLY A 173 8.67 10.56 -17.71
C GLY A 173 9.77 11.62 -17.72
N THR A 174 9.75 12.59 -16.81
CA THR A 174 10.69 13.74 -16.82
C THR A 174 11.66 13.76 -15.64
N ASP A 175 11.67 12.71 -14.82
CA ASP A 175 12.38 12.65 -13.54
C ASP A 175 11.94 13.78 -12.59
N ALA A 176 10.63 14.03 -12.56
CA ALA A 176 10.05 15.09 -11.75
C ALA A 176 10.19 14.82 -10.25
N PHE A 177 9.99 15.87 -9.44
CA PHE A 177 10.06 15.75 -7.98
C PHE A 177 9.05 14.72 -7.45
N GLN A 178 9.56 13.72 -6.72
CA GLN A 178 8.78 12.59 -6.19
C GLN A 178 8.02 11.82 -7.27
N GLU A 179 8.59 11.72 -8.47
CA GLU A 179 8.11 10.81 -9.50
C GLU A 179 8.67 9.40 -9.27
N THR A 180 7.79 8.40 -9.37
CA THR A 180 8.17 6.99 -9.56
C THR A 180 7.21 6.41 -10.60
N PRO A 181 7.68 5.62 -11.58
CA PRO A 181 6.82 4.90 -12.51
C PRO A 181 6.14 3.72 -11.80
N ILE A 182 5.23 3.99 -10.86
CA ILE A 182 4.69 2.97 -9.94
C ILE A 182 3.89 1.89 -10.67
N VAL A 183 3.23 2.24 -11.77
CA VAL A 183 2.54 1.27 -12.64
C VAL A 183 3.52 0.25 -13.23
N GLU A 184 4.72 0.68 -13.64
CA GLU A 184 5.77 -0.22 -14.11
C GLU A 184 6.31 -1.08 -12.97
N VAL A 185 6.63 -0.46 -11.83
CA VAL A 185 7.18 -1.14 -10.65
C VAL A 185 6.24 -2.24 -10.13
N THR A 186 4.93 -1.97 -10.13
CA THR A 186 3.94 -2.85 -9.48
C THR A 186 3.26 -3.83 -10.43
N ARG A 187 3.57 -3.79 -11.73
CA ARG A 187 2.90 -4.63 -12.75
C ARG A 187 2.98 -6.13 -12.45
N SER A 188 4.12 -6.60 -11.93
CA SER A 188 4.33 -8.04 -11.64
C SER A 188 3.84 -8.48 -10.26
N ILE A 189 3.45 -7.53 -9.40
CA ILE A 189 3.08 -7.76 -8.00
C ILE A 189 1.67 -7.25 -7.68
N THR A 190 0.88 -6.94 -8.70
CA THR A 190 -0.54 -6.62 -8.60
C THR A 190 -1.36 -7.52 -9.52
N LYS A 191 -2.63 -7.74 -9.18
CA LYS A 191 -3.55 -8.44 -10.08
C LYS A 191 -3.81 -7.62 -11.34
N HIS A 192 -3.91 -6.31 -11.18
CA HIS A 192 -3.97 -5.33 -12.25
C HIS A 192 -3.55 -3.95 -11.73
N ASN A 193 -3.25 -3.02 -12.64
CA ASN A 193 -3.03 -1.62 -12.26
C ASN A 193 -3.43 -0.64 -13.37
N TYR A 194 -3.69 0.60 -12.98
CA TYR A 194 -4.14 1.67 -13.86
C TYR A 194 -3.30 2.94 -13.68
N LEU A 195 -3.11 3.68 -14.78
CA LEU A 195 -2.76 5.10 -14.76
C LEU A 195 -3.96 5.88 -15.29
N VAL A 196 -4.55 6.73 -14.46
CA VAL A 196 -5.70 7.56 -14.86
C VAL A 196 -5.19 8.77 -15.65
N LEU A 197 -5.66 8.92 -16.89
CA LEU A 197 -5.22 10.00 -17.79
C LEU A 197 -6.30 11.05 -18.06
N ASP A 198 -7.54 10.80 -17.64
CA ASP A 198 -8.67 11.74 -17.73
C ASP A 198 -9.52 11.63 -16.45
N VAL A 199 -10.10 12.76 -16.02
CA VAL A 199 -10.98 12.83 -14.84
C VAL A 199 -12.28 12.05 -15.06
N GLU A 200 -12.75 12.00 -16.30
CA GLU A 200 -13.95 11.25 -16.69
C GLU A 200 -13.79 9.73 -16.54
N ASP A 201 -12.55 9.23 -16.51
CA ASP A 201 -12.26 7.80 -16.33
C ASP A 201 -12.34 7.35 -14.85
N ILE A 202 -12.24 8.27 -13.88
CA ILE A 202 -12.19 7.91 -12.46
C ILE A 202 -13.34 6.99 -12.05
N PRO A 203 -14.63 7.28 -12.35
CA PRO A 203 -15.73 6.42 -11.92
C PRO A 203 -15.62 4.99 -12.47
N ARG A 204 -15.26 4.86 -13.76
CA ARG A 204 -15.11 3.57 -14.43
C ARG A 204 -13.93 2.79 -13.85
N VAL A 205 -12.75 3.42 -13.76
CA VAL A 205 -11.52 2.78 -13.27
C VAL A 205 -11.69 2.30 -11.84
N ILE A 206 -12.32 3.09 -10.96
CA ILE A 206 -12.58 2.66 -9.58
C ILE A 206 -13.55 1.48 -9.54
N GLN A 207 -14.64 1.51 -10.31
CA GLN A 207 -15.57 0.38 -10.38
C GLN A 207 -14.88 -0.90 -10.87
N GLU A 208 -14.08 -0.81 -11.93
CA GLU A 208 -13.29 -1.93 -12.45
C GLU A 208 -12.26 -2.41 -11.44
N ALA A 209 -11.54 -1.51 -10.77
CA ALA A 209 -10.54 -1.88 -9.77
C ALA A 209 -11.16 -2.68 -8.62
N PHE A 210 -12.31 -2.27 -8.12
CA PHE A 210 -13.06 -3.00 -7.08
C PHE A 210 -13.58 -4.34 -7.58
N PHE A 211 -14.12 -4.39 -8.79
CA PHE A 211 -14.57 -5.63 -9.42
C PHE A 211 -13.41 -6.61 -9.58
N LEU A 212 -12.27 -6.16 -10.13
CA LEU A 212 -11.09 -7.00 -10.32
C LEU A 212 -10.48 -7.42 -8.99
N ALA A 213 -10.39 -6.54 -7.99
CA ALA A 213 -9.81 -6.89 -6.70
C ALA A 213 -10.60 -7.99 -5.99
N SER A 214 -11.92 -8.01 -6.13
CA SER A 214 -12.82 -8.91 -5.39
C SER A 214 -13.29 -10.15 -6.18
N SER A 215 -13.39 -10.09 -7.50
CA SER A 215 -13.92 -11.18 -8.32
C SER A 215 -12.90 -12.30 -8.61
N GLY A 216 -13.41 -13.51 -8.85
CA GLY A 216 -12.59 -14.68 -9.16
C GLY A 216 -11.60 -14.99 -8.02
N ARG A 217 -10.32 -15.19 -8.36
CA ARG A 217 -9.24 -15.18 -7.35
C ARG A 217 -9.00 -13.73 -6.93
N PRO A 218 -9.27 -13.32 -5.68
CA PRO A 218 -9.08 -11.94 -5.26
C PRO A 218 -7.60 -11.53 -5.29
N GLY A 219 -7.34 -10.24 -5.30
CA GLY A 219 -5.96 -9.73 -5.30
C GLY A 219 -5.90 -8.20 -5.30
N PRO A 220 -4.69 -7.63 -5.19
CA PRO A 220 -4.49 -6.20 -5.12
C PRO A 220 -4.58 -5.55 -6.50
N VAL A 221 -5.27 -4.42 -6.58
CA VAL A 221 -5.30 -3.55 -7.77
C VAL A 221 -4.77 -2.18 -7.39
N LEU A 222 -3.85 -1.62 -8.19
CA LEU A 222 -3.33 -0.27 -7.98
C LEU A 222 -3.95 0.73 -8.97
N VAL A 223 -4.34 1.92 -8.49
CA VAL A 223 -4.85 3.02 -9.32
C VAL A 223 -3.99 4.26 -9.08
N ASP A 224 -3.22 4.65 -10.09
CA ASP A 224 -2.32 5.81 -10.05
C ASP A 224 -3.02 7.05 -10.63
N ILE A 225 -3.06 8.13 -9.86
CA ILE A 225 -3.86 9.33 -10.15
C ILE A 225 -2.97 10.58 -10.18
N PRO A 226 -2.67 11.13 -11.36
CA PRO A 226 -1.94 12.39 -11.51
C PRO A 226 -2.63 13.56 -10.83
N LYS A 227 -1.86 14.44 -10.21
CA LYS A 227 -2.37 15.59 -9.43
C LYS A 227 -3.25 16.58 -10.22
N ASP A 228 -3.10 16.65 -11.54
CA ASP A 228 -3.86 17.55 -12.41
C ASP A 228 -5.19 16.97 -12.92
N ILE A 229 -5.50 15.71 -12.57
CA ILE A 229 -6.80 15.05 -12.75
C ILE A 229 -7.70 15.36 -11.56
#